data_AF-A0A3M1DRJ4-F1
#
_entry.id   AF-A0A3M1DRJ4-F1
#
_cell.length_a   1.000
_cell.length_b   1.000
_cell.length_c   1.000
_cell.angle_alpha   90.00
_cell.angle_beta   90.00
_cell.angle_gamma   90.00
#
_symmetry.space_group_name_H-M   'P 1'
#
loop_
_entity.id
_entity.type
_entity.pdbx_description
1 polymer ?
#
loop_
_entity_poly.entity_id
_entity_poly.type
_entity_poly.pdbx_seq_one_letter_code
_entity_poly.pdbx_strand_id
1 'polypeptide(L)' 'MFCTKCGTDNSTDARYCYNCGTALPQDTLMPSELPHVTEDSKVTDSIHESGQT' A
#
# COMPACT_ATOMS: atom_id res chain seq x y z
N MET A 1 3.84 -5.62 18.21
CA MET A 1 4.90 -4.62 17.91
C MET A 1 4.85 -3.55 18.97
N PHE A 2 5.99 -3.18 19.56
CA PHE A 2 5.99 -2.25 20.69
C PHE A 2 6.16 -0.80 20.23
N CYS A 3 5.32 0.09 20.76
CA CYS A 3 5.42 1.52 20.51
C CYS A 3 6.70 2.07 21.12
N THR A 4 7.55 2.69 20.30
CA THR A 4 8.83 3.28 20.74
C THR A 4 8.67 4.50 21.64
N LYS A 5 7.46 5.07 21.75
CA LYS A 5 7.17 6.24 22.58
C LYS A 5 6.60 5.92 23.95
N CYS A 6 5.69 4.95 24.04
CA CYS A 6 5.01 4.62 25.30
C CYS A 6 5.15 3.16 25.74
N GLY A 7 5.79 2.30 24.93
CA GLY A 7 5.98 0.89 25.26
C GLY A 7 4.74 0.01 25.09
N THR A 8 3.60 0.54 24.65
CA THR A 8 2.38 -0.26 24.43
C THR A 8 2.60 -1.32 23.34
N ASP A 9 2.16 -2.54 23.59
CA ASP A 9 2.06 -3.58 22.57
C ASP A 9 0.89 -3.29 21.62
N ASN A 10 1.18 -3.28 20.31
CA ASN A 10 0.22 -3.01 19.25
C ASN A 10 0.25 -4.14 18.21
N SER A 11 -0.82 -4.27 17.43
CA SER A 11 -0.84 -5.19 16.29
C SER A 11 0.24 -4.83 15.27
N THR A 12 0.81 -5.83 14.58
CA THR A 12 1.84 -5.63 13.54
C THR A 12 1.31 -4.89 12.31
N ASP A 13 -0.02 -4.90 12.10
CA ASP A 13 -0.68 -4.15 11.01
C ASP A 13 -1.07 -2.72 11.44
N ALA A 14 -0.96 -2.36 12.72
CA ALA A 14 -1.37 -1.05 13.21
C ALA A 14 -0.50 0.07 12.62
N ARG A 15 -1.13 1.10 12.03
CA ARG A 15 -0.42 2.27 11.50
C ARG A 15 -0.09 3.30 12.58
N TYR A 16 -0.89 3.34 13.64
CA TYR A 16 -0.74 4.26 14.78
C TYR A 16 -0.95 3.50 16.09
N CYS A 17 -0.26 3.93 17.15
CA CYS A 17 -0.44 3.39 18.50
C CYS A 17 -1.84 3.74 19.02
N TYR A 18 -2.62 2.73 19.39
CA TYR A 18 -3.96 2.92 19.94
C TYR A 18 -3.96 3.72 21.25
N ASN A 19 -2.88 3.63 22.04
CA ASN A 19 -2.81 4.27 23.34
C ASN A 19 -2.33 5.73 23.28
N CYS A 20 -1.35 6.06 22.42
CA CYS A 20 -0.72 7.39 22.41
C CYS A 20 -0.75 8.10 21.04
N GLY A 21 -1.28 7.47 19.99
CA GLY A 21 -1.40 8.05 18.64
C GLY A 21 -0.10 8.15 17.84
N THR A 22 1.05 7.72 18.36
CA THR A 22 2.31 7.74 17.63
C THR A 22 2.27 6.80 16.42
N ALA A 23 2.74 7.27 15.26
CA ALA A 23 2.89 6.43 14.07
C ALA A 23 3.87 5.27 14.33
N LEU A 24 3.46 4.07 13.93
CA LEU A 24 4.21 2.85 14.14
C LEU A 24 4.96 2.44 12.86
N PRO A 25 6.19 1.91 12.97
CA PRO A 25 6.94 1.43 11.81
C PRO A 25 6.23 0.24 11.18
N GLN A 26 5.72 0.42 9.97
CA GLN A 26 5.03 -0.63 9.23
C GLN A 26 6.06 -1.59 8.67
N ASP A 27 6.10 -2.80 9.21
CA ASP A 27 6.91 -3.89 8.72
C ASP A 27 6.28 -4.36 7.41
N THR A 28 6.55 -3.61 6.35
CA THR A 28 6.14 -3.96 4.99
C THR A 28 7.12 -5.02 4.49
N LEU A 29 7.16 -6.16 5.18
CA LEU A 29 7.73 -7.36 4.60
C LEU A 29 6.75 -7.76 3.51
N MET A 30 7.08 -7.29 2.31
CA MET A 30 6.58 -7.79 1.05
C MET A 30 6.33 -9.31 1.19
N PRO A 31 5.11 -9.80 0.90
CA PRO A 31 4.95 -11.18 0.49
C PRO A 31 5.73 -11.32 -0.83
N SER A 32 7.01 -11.68 -0.72
CA SER A 32 7.88 -11.95 -1.85
C SER A 32 7.86 -13.45 -2.13
N GLU A 33 6.73 -13.99 -2.56
CA GLU A 33 6.61 -15.24 -3.33
C GLU A 33 5.34 -15.12 -4.18
N LEU A 34 5.25 -15.25 -5.50
CA LEU A 34 6.13 -15.45 -6.67
C LEU A 34 5.29 -14.99 -7.90
N PRO A 35 5.84 -14.77 -9.12
CA PRO A 35 5.18 -14.03 -10.18
C PRO A 35 4.03 -14.84 -10.80
N HIS A 36 2.83 -14.26 -10.91
CA HIS A 36 1.82 -14.81 -11.80
C HIS A 36 1.34 -13.75 -12.79
N VAL A 37 2.00 -13.84 -13.94
CA VAL A 37 1.64 -13.37 -15.26
C VAL A 37 1.57 -11.86 -15.47
N THR A 38 2.72 -11.32 -15.88
CA THR A 38 2.74 -10.52 -17.11
C THR A 38 2.08 -11.33 -18.24
N GLU A 39 1.57 -10.64 -19.26
CA GLU A 39 0.84 -11.19 -20.42
C GLU A 39 -0.67 -11.28 -20.15
N ASP A 40 -1.57 -10.66 -20.90
CA ASP A 40 -1.50 -10.01 -22.19
C ASP A 40 -2.90 -9.38 -22.42
N SER A 41 -2.97 -8.42 -23.34
CA SER A 41 -4.20 -8.00 -24.02
C SER A 41 -5.20 -7.17 -23.22
N LYS A 42 -5.59 -5.97 -23.64
CA LYS A 42 -5.52 -5.39 -24.99
C LYS A 42 -5.67 -3.88 -24.87
N VAL A 43 -4.62 -3.20 -25.31
CA VAL A 43 -4.69 -1.86 -25.92
C VAL A 43 -5.93 -1.79 -26.81
N THR A 44 -6.81 -0.83 -26.53
CA THR A 44 -7.35 -0.02 -27.61
C THR A 44 -7.57 1.36 -27.04
N ASP A 45 -6.47 2.12 -27.11
CA ASP A 45 -6.54 3.54 -27.41
C ASP A 45 -7.58 3.75 -28.52
N SER A 46 -8.55 4.60 -28.25
CA SER A 46 -9.45 5.13 -29.28
C SER A 46 -9.68 6.59 -28.94
N ILE A 47 -8.63 7.36 -29.22
CA ILE A 47 -8.70 8.79 -29.48
C ILE A 47 -9.84 9.03 -30.49
N HIS A 48 -10.80 9.87 -30.13
CA HIS A 48 -11.51 10.68 -31.12
C HIS A 48 -11.31 12.14 -30.74
N GLU A 49 -10.35 12.77 -31.40
CA GLU A 49 -10.25 14.21 -31.52
C GLU A 49 -11.47 14.75 -32.28
N SER A 50 -12.18 15.70 -31.68
CA SER A 50 -13.14 16.62 -32.34
C SER A 50 -13.54 17.64 -31.26
N GLY A 51 -13.39 18.96 -31.38
CA GLY A 51 -12.97 19.83 -32.46
C GLY A 51 -13.11 21.28 -31.92
N GLN A 52 -12.30 22.18 -32.45
CA GLN A 52 -12.34 23.62 -32.20
C GLN A 52 -13.71 24.24 -32.46
N THR A 53 -14.13 25.17 -31.59
CA THR A 53 -14.80 26.43 -31.97
C THR A 53 -14.40 27.52 -30.99
#